data_AF-L0F7F9-F1
#
_entry.id   AF-L0F7F9-F1
#
_cell.length_a   1.000
_cell.length_b   1.000
_cell.length_c   1.000
_cell.angle_alpha   90.00
_cell.angle_beta   90.00
_cell.angle_gamma   90.00
#
_symmetry.space_group_name_H-M   'P 1'
#
loop_
_entity.id
_entity.type
_entity.pdbx_description
1 polymer ?
#
loop_
_entity_poly.entity_id
_entity_poly.type
_entity_poly.pdbx_seq_one_letter_code
_entity_poly.pdbx_strand_id
1 'polypeptide(L)'
;MELDEKTTLLVKISAAAATNALASLRSSMTDAKALGVPHEILRQTVELALEIQQQPYSHTQHLTDQLLREPVKKKTAREDGATPSLHVNGPSCGCGHHHHNN
;
A
#
# COMPACT_ATOMS: atom_id res chain seq x y z
N MET A 1 1.38 19.44 -6.31
CA MET A 1 -0.09 19.55 -6.41
C MET A 1 -0.59 19.73 -5.00
N GLU A 2 -1.11 20.91 -4.65
CA GLU A 2 -1.64 21.15 -3.30
C GLU A 2 -3.12 20.76 -3.25
N LEU A 3 -3.53 20.12 -2.17
CA LEU A 3 -4.92 19.77 -1.91
C LEU A 3 -5.57 20.88 -1.10
N ASP A 4 -6.84 21.18 -1.40
CA ASP A 4 -7.61 22.07 -0.55
C ASP A 4 -7.87 21.42 0.83
N GLU A 5 -8.21 22.25 1.81
CA GLU A 5 -8.35 21.84 3.19
C GLU A 5 -9.48 20.82 3.40
N LYS A 6 -10.59 20.94 2.65
CA LYS A 6 -11.71 19.99 2.74
C LYS A 6 -11.28 18.63 2.20
N THR A 7 -10.62 18.60 1.05
CA THR A 7 -10.08 17.37 0.47
C THR A 7 -9.06 16.72 1.40
N THR A 8 -8.20 17.52 2.03
CA THR A 8 -7.23 17.01 3.03
C THR A 8 -7.92 16.34 4.21
N LEU A 9 -9.02 16.93 4.72
CA LEU A 9 -9.79 16.35 5.81
C LEU A 9 -10.51 15.06 5.40
N LEU A 10 -11.06 14.98 4.18
CA LEU A 10 -11.67 13.75 3.67
C LEU A 10 -10.66 12.61 3.57
N VAL A 11 -9.43 12.89 3.12
CA VAL A 11 -8.33 11.91 3.10
C VAL A 11 -8.00 11.44 4.52
N LYS A 12 -7.89 12.37 5.49
CA LYS A 12 -7.64 12.03 6.91
C LYS A 12 -8.76 11.16 7.50
N ILE A 13 -10.01 11.48 7.21
CA ILE A 13 -11.19 10.70 7.64
C ILE A 13 -11.11 9.29 7.07
N SER A 14 -10.85 9.15 5.77
CA SER A 14 -10.73 7.85 5.11
C SER A 14 -9.61 7.00 5.73
N ALA A 15 -8.42 7.57 5.89
CA ALA A 15 -7.29 6.87 6.52
C ALA A 15 -7.58 6.47 7.98
N ALA A 16 -8.20 7.36 8.76
CA ALA A 16 -8.55 7.09 10.15
C ALA A 16 -9.63 6.00 10.28
N ALA A 17 -10.62 5.99 9.38
CA ALA A 17 -11.63 4.94 9.33
C ALA A 17 -11.03 3.58 8.96
N ALA A 18 -10.24 3.52 7.88
CA ALA A 18 -9.60 2.28 7.43
C ALA A 18 -8.65 1.67 8.47
N THR A 19 -8.02 2.50 9.31
CA THR A 19 -7.10 2.08 10.38
C THR A 19 -7.75 1.97 11.76
N ASN A 20 -9.06 2.20 11.88
CA ASN A 20 -9.80 2.20 13.14
C ASN A 20 -9.23 3.19 14.19
N ALA A 21 -8.67 4.32 13.75
CA ALA A 21 -8.11 5.36 14.61
C ALA A 21 -9.22 6.32 15.09
N LEU A 22 -10.05 5.87 16.03
CA LEU A 22 -11.29 6.55 16.45
C LEU A 22 -11.09 8.00 16.94
N ALA A 23 -9.99 8.29 17.65
CA ALA A 23 -9.68 9.64 18.10
C ALA A 23 -9.43 10.59 16.91
N SER A 24 -8.61 10.15 15.95
CA SER A 24 -8.29 10.89 14.72
C SER A 24 -9.50 11.07 13.82
N LEU A 25 -10.35 10.03 13.73
CA LEU A 25 -11.60 10.08 12.99
C LEU A 25 -12.53 11.14 13.57
N ARG A 26 -12.71 11.14 14.89
CA ARG A 26 -13.56 12.12 15.59
C ARG A 26 -13.07 13.56 15.38
N SER A 27 -11.77 13.80 15.51
CA SER A 27 -11.19 15.13 15.29
C SER A 27 -11.44 15.59 13.86
N SER A 28 -11.03 14.79 12.88
CA SER A 28 -11.11 15.16 11.46
C SER A 28 -12.56 15.35 10.98
N MET A 29 -13.50 14.55 11.48
CA MET A 29 -14.92 14.73 11.20
C MET A 29 -15.49 16.02 11.78
N THR A 30 -15.04 16.43 12.97
CA THR A 30 -15.45 17.69 13.58
C THR A 30 -14.97 18.87 12.74
N ASP A 31 -13.70 18.84 12.34
CA ASP A 31 -13.09 19.90 11.52
C ASP A 31 -13.77 19.99 10.14
N ALA A 32 -14.04 18.84 9.51
CA ALA A 32 -14.72 18.81 8.21
C ALA A 32 -16.14 19.37 8.28
N LYS A 33 -16.88 19.09 9.36
CA LYS A 33 -18.20 19.68 9.61
C LYS A 33 -18.12 21.18 9.83
N ALA A 34 -17.11 21.66 10.56
CA ALA A 34 -16.88 23.09 10.77
C ALA A 34 -16.62 23.84 9.45
N LEU A 35 -15.98 23.18 8.47
CA LEU A 35 -15.80 23.72 7.11
C LEU A 35 -17.03 23.55 6.19
N GLY A 36 -18.14 23.05 6.71
CA GLY A 36 -19.39 22.89 5.97
C GLY A 36 -19.37 21.73 4.98
N VAL A 37 -18.59 20.67 5.22
CA VAL A 37 -18.68 19.44 4.44
C VAL A 37 -20.02 18.76 4.74
N PRO A 38 -20.85 18.44 3.71
CA PRO A 38 -22.14 17.79 3.93
C PRO A 38 -22.01 16.43 4.60
N HIS A 39 -22.95 16.10 5.48
CA HIS A 39 -22.96 14.81 6.18
C HIS A 39 -22.95 13.61 5.22
N GLU A 40 -23.60 13.73 4.06
CA GLU A 40 -23.64 12.68 3.06
C GLU A 40 -22.25 12.35 2.52
N ILE A 41 -21.43 13.37 2.22
CA ILE A 41 -20.05 13.18 1.75
C ILE A 41 -19.20 12.51 2.85
N LEU A 42 -19.37 12.91 4.11
CA LEU A 42 -18.67 12.29 5.24
C LEU A 42 -19.03 10.81 5.39
N ARG A 43 -20.32 10.47 5.23
CA ARG A 43 -20.81 9.08 5.28
C ARG A 43 -20.19 8.25 4.16
N GLN A 44 -20.31 8.71 2.92
CA GLN A 44 -19.76 8.03 1.74
C GLN A 44 -18.25 7.82 1.86
N THR A 45 -17.52 8.80 2.40
CA THR A 45 -16.07 8.70 2.63
C THR A 45 -15.72 7.58 3.62
N VAL A 46 -16.51 7.44 4.69
CA VAL A 46 -16.31 6.38 5.69
C VAL A 46 -16.71 5.02 5.13
N GLU A 47 -17.84 4.92 4.44
CA GLU A 47 -18.30 3.67 3.82
C GLU A 47 -17.25 3.13 2.84
N LEU A 48 -16.73 3.98 1.95
CA LEU A 48 -15.66 3.60 1.04
C LEU A 48 -14.40 3.12 1.78
N ALA A 49 -14.01 3.81 2.86
CA ALA A 49 -12.85 3.40 3.65
C ALA A 49 -13.04 2.01 4.30
N LEU A 50 -14.25 1.70 4.76
CA LEU A 50 -14.60 0.40 5.34
C LEU A 50 -14.66 -0.71 4.28
N GLU A 51 -15.14 -0.41 3.08
CA GLU A 51 -15.10 -1.34 1.94
C GLU A 51 -13.66 -1.70 1.59
N ILE A 52 -12.77 -0.70 1.52
CA ILE A 52 -11.33 -0.92 1.28
C ILE A 52 -10.71 -1.74 2.41
N GLN A 53 -11.07 -1.46 3.67
CA GLN A 53 -10.54 -2.17 4.83
C GLN A 53 -10.80 -3.68 4.78
N GLN A 54 -11.92 -4.10 4.18
CA GLN A 54 -12.31 -5.51 4.04
C GLN A 54 -11.58 -6.23 2.91
N GLN A 55 -10.86 -5.52 2.04
CA GLN A 55 -10.14 -6.15 0.94
C GLN A 55 -8.90 -6.91 1.44
N PRO A 56 -8.59 -8.08 0.86
CA PRO A 56 -7.40 -8.83 1.22
C PRO A 56 -6.12 -8.06 0.84
N TYR A 57 -5.22 -7.90 1.80
CA TYR A 57 -3.99 -7.13 1.63
C TYR A 57 -2.87 -7.86 0.88
N SER A 58 -3.08 -9.09 0.40
CA SER A 58 -2.01 -9.95 -0.14
C SER A 58 -1.27 -9.34 -1.33
N HIS A 59 -2.00 -8.75 -2.29
CA HIS A 59 -1.38 -8.10 -3.46
C HIS A 59 -0.67 -6.79 -3.10
N THR A 60 -1.30 -5.97 -2.27
CA THR A 60 -0.73 -4.68 -1.82
C THR A 60 0.55 -4.92 -1.02
N GLN A 61 0.52 -5.83 -0.05
CA GLN A 61 1.68 -6.18 0.76
C GLN A 61 2.83 -6.71 -0.10
N HIS A 62 2.54 -7.64 -1.02
CA HIS A 62 3.56 -8.17 -1.92
C HIS A 62 4.23 -7.07 -2.75
N LEU A 63 3.44 -6.16 -3.33
CA LEU A 63 3.97 -5.04 -4.10
C LEU A 63 4.78 -4.08 -3.21
N THR A 64 4.29 -3.75 -2.01
CA THR A 64 5.00 -2.92 -1.05
C THR A 64 6.36 -3.52 -0.70
N ASP A 65 6.41 -4.82 -0.41
CA ASP A 65 7.66 -5.53 -0.11
C ASP A 65 8.62 -5.53 -1.30
N GLN A 66 8.11 -5.62 -2.54
CA GLN A 66 8.93 -5.51 -3.75
C GLN A 66 9.54 -4.11 -3.92
N LEU A 67 8.74 -3.06 -3.73
CA LEU A 67 9.15 -1.67 -3.95
C LEU A 67 10.09 -1.15 -2.85
N LEU A 68 9.89 -1.60 -1.61
CA LEU A 68 10.70 -1.19 -0.45
C LEU A 68 11.94 -2.09 -0.24
N ARG A 69 12.13 -3.13 -1.07
CA ARG A 69 13.30 -4.00 -0.98
C ARG A 69 14.57 -3.21 -1.27
N GLU A 70 15.53 -3.26 -0.34
CA GLU A 70 16.86 -2.69 -0.58
C GLU A 70 17.54 -3.40 -1.76
N PRO A 71 18.25 -2.66 -2.64
CA PRO A 71 19.01 -3.28 -3.72
C PRO A 71 20.04 -4.22 -3.12
N VAL A 72 19.97 -5.50 -3.50
CA VAL A 72 20.90 -6.54 -3.03
C VAL A 72 22.31 -6.07 -3.37
N LYS A 73 23.09 -5.72 -2.35
CA LYS A 73 24.53 -5.48 -2.50
C LYS A 73 25.11 -6.76 -3.10
N LYS A 74 25.50 -6.71 -4.37
CA LYS A 74 26.35 -7.75 -4.97
C LYS A 74 27.57 -7.85 -4.05
N LYS A 75 27.67 -8.95 -3.30
CA LYS A 75 28.92 -9.32 -2.65
C LYS A 75 29.95 -9.36 -3.76
N THR A 76 30.84 -8.39 -3.75
CA THR A 76 32.02 -8.38 -4.59
C THR A 76 32.71 -9.72 -4.42
N ALA A 77 33.07 -10.28 -5.58
CA ALA A 77 33.86 -11.48 -5.80
C ALA A 77 34.66 -11.92 -4.56
N ARG A 78 34.29 -13.08 -4.01
CA ARG A 78 35.33 -14.03 -3.66
C ARG A 78 35.57 -14.87 -4.91
N GLU A 79 36.80 -14.76 -5.39
CA GLU A 79 37.45 -15.72 -6.26
C GLU A 79 37.04 -17.12 -5.82
N ASP A 80 36.37 -17.84 -6.73
CA ASP A 80 36.44 -19.29 -6.93
C ASP A 80 35.24 -19.71 -7.80
N GLY A 81 35.44 -19.65 -9.11
CA GLY A 81 34.99 -20.72 -10.02
C GLY A 81 33.49 -20.99 -10.24
N ALA A 82 32.56 -20.08 -9.93
CA ALA A 82 31.17 -20.24 -10.37
C ALA A 82 30.56 -18.91 -10.84
N THR A 83 30.27 -18.85 -12.14
CA THR A 83 29.61 -17.73 -12.82
C THR A 83 28.35 -17.26 -12.08
N PRO A 84 28.23 -15.96 -11.70
CA PRO A 84 27.01 -15.44 -11.13
C PRO A 84 25.99 -15.23 -12.25
N SER A 85 24.87 -15.94 -12.20
CA SER A 85 23.72 -15.70 -13.08
C SER A 85 23.19 -14.28 -12.83
N LEU A 86 23.62 -13.35 -13.69
CA LEU A 86 23.01 -12.06 -13.89
C LEU A 86 21.60 -12.29 -14.48
N HIS A 87 20.57 -12.29 -13.64
CA HIS A 87 19.20 -12.17 -14.11
C HIS A 87 19.00 -10.76 -14.68
N VAL A 88 19.37 -10.61 -15.95
CA VAL A 88 19.00 -9.48 -16.80
C VAL A 88 17.51 -9.60 -17.07
N ASN A 89 16.77 -8.51 -16.85
CA ASN A 89 15.34 -8.40 -17.14
C ASN A 89 15.09 -8.64 -18.64
N GLY A 90 14.74 -9.88 -18.99
CA GLY A 90 14.08 -10.26 -20.24
C GLY A 90 12.65 -10.75 -19.95
N PRO A 91 11.78 -10.93 -20.97
CA PRO A 91 10.35 -11.22 -20.81
C PRO A 91 10.06 -12.68 -20.38
N SER A 92 10.91 -13.26 -19.53
CA SER A 92 10.82 -14.63 -19.04
C SER A 92 10.57 -14.61 -17.54
N CYS A 93 9.30 -14.50 -17.16
CA CYS A 93 8.86 -14.69 -15.79
C CYS A 93 8.96 -16.19 -15.45
N GLY A 94 10.05 -16.59 -14.78
CA GLY A 94 10.27 -17.96 -14.31
C GLY A 94 9.41 -18.26 -13.07
N CYS A 95 8.11 -18.46 -13.27
CA CYS A 95 7.24 -19.03 -12.25
C CYS A 95 7.65 -20.49 -12.03
N GLY A 96 8.29 -20.77 -10.88
CA GLY A 96 8.78 -22.08 -10.50
C GLY A 96 7.72 -23.17 -10.63
N HIS A 97 7.91 -24.05 -11.61
CA HIS A 97 7.20 -25.33 -11.69
C HIS A 97 7.91 -26.32 -10.76
N HIS A 98 7.31 -26.59 -9.60
CA HIS A 98 7.66 -27.78 -8.83
C HIS A 98 6.97 -29.00 -9.46
N HIS A 99 7.69 -29.72 -10.31
CA HIS A 99 7.38 -31.12 -10.57
C HIS A 99 7.91 -31.96 -9.40
N HIS A 100 7.00 -32.43 -8.54
CA HIS A 100 7.26 -33.59 -7.69
C HIS A 100 6.69 -34.80 -8.39
N ASN A 101 7.58 -35.68 -8.86
CA ASN A 101 7.24 -37.01 -9.31
C ASN A 101 8.07 -37.99 -8.48
N ASN A 102 7.39 -38.79 -7.67
CA ASN A 102 7.86 -40.10 -7.25
C ASN A 102 6.65 -41.00 -7.00
#